data_AF-A0A7S1N2J2-F1
#
_entry.id   AF-A0A7S1N2J2-F1
#
_cell.length_a   1.000
_cell.length_b   1.000
_cell.length_c   1.000
_cell.angle_alpha   90.00
_cell.angle_beta   90.00
_cell.angle_gamma   90.00
#
_symmetry.space_group_name_H-M   'P 1'
#
loop_
_entity.id
_entity.type
_entity.pdbx_description
1 polymer ?
#
loop_
_entity_poly.entity_id
_entity_poly.type
_entity_poly.pdbx_seq_one_letter_code
_entity_poly.pdbx_strand_id
1 'polypeptide(L)'
;VGERVLVSPYFNWGILYLQVALLVVGNQYHRNAALGPIHLFPGIDQGAVGLSTPSFYVTRETISRVRWAQRLVEENEGWDVFCGVIATNDGRSIGTPDSCLSTDQLHEMMWQPSNVKDLGSYRLPTEACYP
;
A
#
# COMPACT_ATOMS: atom_id res chain seq x y z
N VAL A 1 -15.05 1.27 12.73
CA VAL A 1 -15.19 0.36 11.57
C VAL A 1 -16.68 0.10 11.39
N GLY A 2 -17.28 0.53 10.28
CA GLY A 2 -18.73 0.50 10.07
C GLY A 2 -19.28 -0.91 9.87
N GLU A 3 -20.59 -1.09 10.07
CA GLU A 3 -21.28 -2.39 10.05
C GLU A 3 -21.17 -3.18 8.74
N ARG A 4 -20.65 -2.58 7.67
CA ARG A 4 -20.49 -3.20 6.34
C ARG A 4 -19.04 -3.32 5.87
N VAL A 5 -18.07 -3.02 6.72
CA VAL A 5 -16.66 -3.11 6.34
C VAL A 5 -16.22 -4.56 6.32
N LEU A 6 -15.75 -5.06 5.18
CA LEU A 6 -15.29 -6.44 5.03
C LEU A 6 -13.94 -6.69 5.72
N VAL A 7 -13.00 -5.77 5.52
CA VAL A 7 -11.66 -5.71 6.11
C VAL A 7 -11.15 -4.27 5.91
N SER A 8 -10.23 -3.81 6.75
CA SER A 8 -9.58 -2.51 6.58
C SER A 8 -8.07 -2.68 6.50
N PRO A 9 -7.41 -2.07 5.51
CA PRO A 9 -5.98 -1.83 5.64
C PRO A 9 -5.76 -0.84 6.79
N TYR A 10 -4.74 -1.09 7.61
CA TYR A 10 -4.29 -0.15 8.62
C TYR A 10 -2.80 0.13 8.43
N PHE A 11 -2.40 1.32 8.90
CA PHE A 11 -1.01 1.71 8.95
C PHE A 11 -0.57 1.86 10.42
N ASN A 12 0.47 1.16 10.82
CA ASN A 12 1.06 1.25 12.15
C ASN A 12 2.12 2.36 12.20
N TRP A 13 1.65 3.59 12.41
CA TRP A 13 2.51 4.77 12.53
C TRP A 13 3.52 4.67 13.68
N GLY A 14 3.23 3.88 14.72
CA GLY A 14 4.12 3.70 15.87
C GLY A 14 5.48 3.10 15.48
N ILE A 15 5.50 2.18 14.52
CA ILE A 15 6.75 1.59 14.01
C ILE A 15 7.59 2.66 13.33
N LEU A 16 6.97 3.46 12.45
CA LEU A 16 7.65 4.54 11.73
C LEU A 16 8.21 5.59 12.69
N TYR A 17 7.40 6.03 13.67
CA TYR A 17 7.81 7.03 14.65
C TYR A 17 8.98 6.54 15.52
N LEU A 18 8.95 5.27 15.93
CA LEU A 18 10.05 4.67 16.69
C LEU A 18 11.34 4.63 15.87
N GLN A 19 11.27 4.23 14.60
CA GLN A 19 12.44 4.19 13.70
C GLN A 19 13.07 5.57 13.54
N VAL A 20 12.25 6.60 13.31
CA VAL A 20 12.74 8.00 13.23
C VAL A 20 13.35 8.45 14.55
N ALA A 21 12.69 8.17 15.68
CA ALA A 21 13.20 8.55 16.99
C ALA A 21 14.56 7.90 17.29
N LEU A 22 14.74 6.62 16.94
CA LEU A 22 16.02 5.91 17.09
C LEU A 22 17.13 6.52 16.21
N LEU A 23 16.81 6.93 14.97
CA LEU A 23 17.76 7.63 14.10
C LEU A 23 18.20 8.97 14.69
N VAL A 24 17.29 9.72 15.30
CA VAL A 24 17.57 11.00 15.96
C VAL A 24 18.44 10.78 17.21
N VAL A 25 18.01 9.90 18.11
CA VAL A 25 18.74 9.61 19.36
C VAL A 25 20.13 9.02 19.09
N GLY A 26 20.26 8.18 18.05
CA GLY A 26 21.54 7.63 17.61
C GLY A 26 22.45 8.64 16.91
N ASN A 27 22.01 9.89 16.73
CA ASN A 27 22.69 10.92 15.94
C ASN A 27 23.05 10.43 14.52
N GLN A 28 22.16 9.63 13.93
CA GLN A 28 22.26 9.08 12.59
C GLN A 28 21.34 9.80 11.60
N TYR A 29 20.36 10.56 12.10
CA TYR A 29 19.41 11.31 11.30
C TYR A 29 20.09 12.28 10.32
N HIS A 30 21.18 12.94 10.73
CA HIS A 30 21.94 13.88 9.90
C HIS A 30 23.24 13.33 9.32
N ARG A 31 23.79 12.21 9.84
CA ARG A 31 25.00 11.58 9.25
C ARG A 31 24.73 11.01 7.85
N ASN A 32 23.46 10.84 7.53
CA ASN A 32 22.96 10.50 6.21
C ASN A 32 22.72 11.73 5.32
N ALA A 33 23.33 12.90 5.59
CA ALA A 33 23.25 14.05 4.68
C ALA A 33 23.81 13.76 3.27
N ALA A 34 24.65 12.72 3.11
CA ALA A 34 25.06 12.19 1.81
C ALA A 34 23.98 11.31 1.12
N LEU A 35 22.91 10.92 1.82
CA LEU A 35 21.82 10.05 1.35
C LEU A 35 20.53 10.82 1.01
N GLY A 36 20.52 12.16 1.12
CA GLY A 36 19.33 12.96 0.83
C GLY A 36 18.21 12.81 1.88
N PRO A 37 16.97 13.26 1.59
CA PRO A 37 15.83 13.07 2.48
C PRO A 37 15.58 11.57 2.74
N ILE A 38 15.16 11.22 3.96
CA ILE A 38 14.83 9.84 4.30
C ILE A 38 13.50 9.48 3.62
N HIS A 39 13.57 8.67 2.56
CA HIS A 39 12.41 8.11 1.90
C HIS A 39 11.98 6.83 2.63
N LEU A 40 10.96 6.93 3.47
CA LEU A 40 10.40 5.79 4.21
C LEU A 40 9.11 5.32 3.52
N PHE A 41 9.16 4.15 2.89
CA PHE A 41 8.02 3.47 2.28
C PHE A 41 7.80 2.08 2.91
N PRO A 42 7.47 2.00 4.22
CA PRO A 42 7.41 0.72 4.88
C PRO A 42 6.13 -0.04 4.54
N GLY A 43 6.28 -1.34 4.27
CA GLY A 43 5.21 -2.22 3.81
C GLY A 43 4.72 -3.20 4.86
N ILE A 44 4.16 -4.32 4.38
CA ILE A 44 3.66 -5.41 5.21
C ILE A 44 4.82 -6.21 5.83
N ASP A 45 5.90 -6.40 5.08
CA ASP A 45 7.17 -7.02 5.50
C ASP A 45 7.77 -6.37 6.76
N GLN A 46 7.59 -5.06 6.90
CA GLN A 46 8.09 -4.26 8.02
C GLN A 46 7.04 -4.06 9.13
N GLY A 47 5.87 -4.68 9.00
CA GLY A 47 4.75 -4.55 9.94
C GLY A 47 4.09 -3.17 9.97
N ALA A 48 4.46 -2.27 9.06
CA ALA A 48 3.90 -0.92 8.99
C ALA A 48 2.51 -0.92 8.33
N VAL A 49 2.22 -1.88 7.45
CA VAL A 49 0.90 -2.08 6.87
C VAL A 49 0.34 -3.44 7.32
N GLY A 50 -0.96 -3.50 7.58
CA GLY A 50 -1.63 -4.77 7.85
C GLY A 50 -3.13 -4.72 7.57
N LEU A 51 -3.79 -5.85 7.79
CA LEU A 51 -5.23 -5.99 7.61
C LEU A 51 -5.93 -6.22 8.94
N SER A 52 -7.01 -5.49 9.20
CA SER A 52 -7.87 -5.70 10.36
C SER A 52 -8.50 -7.10 10.34
N THR A 53 -9.12 -7.49 11.46
CA THR A 53 -9.91 -8.73 11.50
C THR A 53 -11.04 -8.66 10.46
N PRO A 54 -11.16 -9.66 9.56
CA PRO A 54 -12.26 -9.72 8.60
C PRO A 54 -13.61 -9.75 9.30
N SER A 55 -14.62 -9.13 8.71
CA SER A 55 -15.99 -9.19 9.21
C SER A 55 -16.56 -10.61 9.12
N PHE A 56 -17.62 -10.85 9.90
CA PHE A 56 -18.36 -12.12 9.87
C PHE A 56 -19.04 -12.41 8.52
N TYR A 57 -19.16 -11.41 7.64
CA TYR A 57 -19.68 -11.59 6.28
C TYR A 57 -18.68 -12.27 5.33
N VAL A 58 -17.40 -12.33 5.70
CA VAL A 58 -16.36 -12.94 4.85
C VAL A 58 -16.28 -14.44 5.14
N THR A 59 -16.39 -15.27 4.10
CA THR A 59 -16.31 -16.72 4.25
C THR A 59 -14.91 -17.15 4.70
N ARG A 60 -14.82 -18.29 5.38
CA ARG A 60 -13.53 -18.87 5.78
C ARG A 60 -12.60 -19.11 4.58
N GLU A 61 -13.15 -19.55 3.46
CA GLU A 61 -12.39 -19.76 2.23
C GLU A 61 -11.76 -18.45 1.73
N THR A 62 -12.55 -17.37 1.65
CA THR A 62 -12.05 -16.05 1.25
C THR A 62 -10.97 -15.54 2.22
N ILE A 63 -11.17 -15.72 3.54
CA ILE A 63 -10.16 -15.36 4.55
C ILE A 63 -8.84 -16.11 4.28
N SER A 64 -8.90 -17.42 4.03
CA SER A 64 -7.69 -18.21 3.73
C SER A 64 -6.97 -17.73 2.49
N ARG A 65 -7.70 -17.37 1.42
CA ARG A 65 -7.10 -16.82 0.19
C ARG A 65 -6.44 -15.46 0.43
N VAL A 66 -7.07 -14.58 1.21
CA VAL A 66 -6.48 -13.27 1.58
C VAL A 66 -5.22 -13.47 2.42
N ARG A 67 -5.23 -14.38 3.39
CA ARG A 67 -4.03 -14.68 4.20
C ARG A 67 -2.90 -15.28 3.38
N TRP A 68 -3.23 -16.13 2.40
CA TRP A 68 -2.25 -16.66 1.46
C TRP A 68 -1.64 -15.54 0.61
N ALA A 69 -2.46 -14.67 0.03
CA ALA A 69 -1.99 -13.53 -0.75
C ALA A 69 -1.17 -12.54 0.10
N GLN A 70 -1.56 -12.30 1.35
CA GLN A 70 -0.81 -11.46 2.29
C GLN A 70 0.60 -12.03 2.52
N ARG A 71 0.73 -13.35 2.71
CA ARG A 71 2.04 -14.00 2.85
C ARG A 71 2.91 -13.85 1.61
N LEU A 72 2.34 -13.98 0.41
CA LEU A 72 3.10 -13.75 -0.83
C LEU A 72 3.71 -12.34 -0.89
N VAL A 73 2.98 -11.33 -0.43
CA VAL A 73 3.46 -9.95 -0.37
C VAL A 73 4.49 -9.76 0.76
N GLU A 74 4.31 -10.43 1.90
CA GLU A 74 5.25 -10.38 3.04
C GLU A 74 6.59 -11.07 2.73
N GLU A 75 6.55 -12.23 2.08
CA GLU A 75 7.72 -13.06 1.78
C GLU A 75 8.53 -12.50 0.60
N ASN A 76 7.88 -11.75 -0.29
CA ASN A 76 8.45 -10.99 -1.42
C ASN A 76 9.70 -11.63 -2.05
N GLU A 77 9.53 -12.82 -2.65
CA GLU A 77 10.58 -13.56 -3.35
C GLU A 77 10.90 -12.95 -4.74
N GLY A 78 11.15 -11.64 -4.80
CA GLY A 78 11.38 -10.91 -6.05
C GLY A 78 10.11 -10.64 -6.86
N TRP A 79 8.94 -10.69 -6.20
CA TRP A 79 7.63 -10.43 -6.79
C TRP A 79 6.83 -9.43 -5.95
N ASP A 80 6.22 -8.47 -6.63
CA ASP A 80 5.38 -7.40 -6.09
C ASP A 80 4.10 -7.31 -6.94
N VAL A 81 3.06 -6.67 -6.41
CA VAL A 81 1.78 -6.42 -7.11
C VAL A 81 1.95 -5.57 -8.37
N PHE A 82 3.07 -4.85 -8.51
CA PHE A 82 3.42 -4.07 -9.68
C PHE A 82 4.54 -4.69 -10.55
N CYS A 83 4.63 -6.02 -10.59
CA CYS A 83 5.52 -6.73 -11.54
C CYS A 83 4.80 -7.19 -12.80
N GLY A 84 5.57 -7.29 -13.90
CA GLY A 84 5.07 -7.70 -15.20
C GLY A 84 4.56 -6.54 -16.06
N VAL A 85 3.87 -6.90 -17.14
CA VAL A 85 3.27 -5.94 -18.07
C VAL A 85 1.86 -5.59 -17.60
N ILE A 86 1.65 -4.33 -17.26
CA ILE A 86 0.35 -3.79 -16.83
C ILE A 86 -0.26 -3.04 -18.01
N ALA A 87 -1.37 -3.56 -18.53
CA ALA A 87 -2.18 -2.84 -19.50
C ALA A 87 -2.90 -1.68 -18.81
N THR A 88 -2.90 -0.51 -19.43
CA THR A 88 -3.52 0.72 -18.92
C THR A 88 -4.80 1.08 -19.66
N ASN A 89 -5.60 1.98 -19.08
CA ASN A 89 -6.88 2.40 -19.65
C ASN A 89 -6.77 3.22 -20.95
N ASP A 90 -5.62 3.85 -21.21
CA ASP A 90 -5.35 4.61 -22.45
C ASP A 90 -4.81 3.73 -23.59
N GLY A 91 -4.75 2.41 -23.38
CA GLY A 91 -4.27 1.44 -24.36
C GLY A 91 -2.76 1.23 -24.38
N ARG A 92 -1.99 1.91 -23.50
CA ARG A 92 -0.55 1.64 -23.33
C ARG A 92 -0.31 0.46 -22.39
N SER A 93 0.91 -0.07 -22.45
CA SER A 93 1.44 -1.05 -21.50
C SER A 93 2.60 -0.44 -20.72
N ILE A 94 2.66 -0.71 -19.43
CA ILE A 94 3.71 -0.24 -18.52
C ILE A 94 4.39 -1.46 -17.88
N GLY A 95 5.69 -1.38 -17.62
CA GLY A 95 6.50 -2.48 -17.09
C GLY A 95 7.02 -3.44 -18.17
N THR A 96 7.72 -4.49 -17.73
CA THR A 96 8.24 -5.55 -18.61
C THR A 96 7.91 -6.92 -18.00
N PRO A 97 7.88 -8.02 -18.80
CA PRO A 97 7.46 -9.33 -18.30
C PRO A 97 8.23 -9.84 -17.08
N ASP A 98 9.53 -9.51 -17.01
CA ASP A 98 10.46 -10.06 -16.02
C ASP A 98 10.95 -8.99 -15.02
N SER A 99 10.24 -7.87 -14.90
CA SER A 99 10.63 -6.79 -13.99
C SER A 99 9.45 -6.19 -13.22
N CYS A 100 9.77 -5.54 -12.12
CA CYS A 100 8.84 -4.75 -11.32
C CYS A 100 9.00 -3.26 -11.60
N LEU A 101 7.95 -2.49 -11.37
CA LEU A 101 8.05 -1.03 -11.40
C LEU A 101 8.96 -0.55 -10.27
N SER A 102 9.77 0.47 -10.55
CA SER A 102 10.59 1.11 -9.52
C SER A 102 9.72 1.96 -8.59
N THR A 103 10.23 2.22 -7.38
CA THR A 103 9.59 3.14 -6.43
C THR A 103 9.31 4.51 -7.05
N ASP A 104 10.21 5.03 -7.87
CA ASP A 104 10.04 6.32 -8.56
C ASP A 104 8.86 6.27 -9.54
N GLN A 105 8.75 5.18 -10.31
CA GLN A 105 7.62 4.99 -11.25
C GLN A 105 6.28 4.89 -10.51
N LEU A 106 6.27 4.30 -9.30
CA LEU A 106 5.07 4.24 -8.46
C LEU A 106 4.75 5.59 -7.81
N HIS A 107 5.76 6.36 -7.42
CA HIS A 107 5.59 7.70 -6.85
C HIS A 107 4.97 8.67 -7.88
N GLU A 108 5.36 8.53 -9.14
CA GLU A 108 4.88 9.35 -10.27
C GLU A 108 3.69 8.72 -11.02
N MET A 109 2.99 7.76 -10.40
CA MET A 109 1.91 7.01 -11.05
C MET A 109 0.71 7.91 -11.37
N MET A 110 0.63 8.33 -12.65
CA MET A 110 -0.44 9.17 -13.22
C MET A 110 -1.33 8.42 -14.22
N TRP A 111 -1.33 7.09 -14.16
CA TRP A 111 -2.06 6.19 -15.07
C TRP A 111 -2.94 5.23 -14.27
N GLN A 112 -3.92 4.62 -14.93
CA GLN A 112 -4.80 3.62 -14.31
C GLN A 112 -4.69 2.28 -15.05
N PRO A 113 -4.70 1.14 -14.34
CA PRO A 113 -4.83 -0.17 -14.97
C PRO A 113 -6.05 -0.25 -15.87
N SER A 114 -5.98 -1.09 -16.91
CA SER A 114 -7.09 -1.34 -17.82
C SER A 114 -8.34 -1.77 -17.05
N ASN A 115 -9.51 -1.37 -17.56
CA ASN A 115 -10.83 -1.60 -16.95
C ASN A 115 -11.09 -0.84 -15.63
N VAL A 116 -10.15 -0.03 -15.13
CA VAL A 116 -10.46 0.97 -14.11
C VAL A 116 -11.25 2.09 -14.77
N LYS A 117 -12.48 2.32 -14.28
CA LYS A 117 -13.28 3.49 -14.63
C LYS A 117 -13.02 4.56 -13.58
N ASP A 118 -12.64 5.76 -14.02
CA ASP A 118 -12.71 6.93 -13.15
C ASP A 118 -14.18 7.24 -12.90
N LEU A 119 -14.65 6.97 -11.67
CA LEU A 119 -16.01 7.27 -11.24
C LEU A 119 -16.14 8.73 -10.75
N GLY A 120 -15.09 9.54 -10.92
CA GLY A 120 -14.96 10.87 -10.38
C GLY A 120 -14.57 10.85 -8.89
N SER A 121 -14.20 12.03 -8.36
CA SER A 121 -14.01 12.18 -6.92
C SER A 121 -15.35 12.01 -6.20
N TYR A 122 -15.46 11.01 -5.32
CA TYR A 122 -16.57 10.93 -4.38
C TYR A 122 -16.47 12.10 -3.41
N ARG A 123 -17.32 13.12 -3.60
CA ARG A 123 -17.53 14.15 -2.58
C ARG A 123 -18.52 13.59 -1.58
N LEU A 124 -18.10 13.47 -0.32
CA LEU A 124 -19.03 13.24 0.78
C LEU A 124 -20.16 14.29 0.66
N PRO A 125 -21.44 13.90 0.70
CA PRO A 125 -22.53 14.86 0.76
C PRO A 125 -22.29 15.79 1.95
N THR A 126 -22.29 17.10 1.71
CA THR A 126 -22.08 18.14 2.73
C THR A 126 -23.23 18.23 3.76
N GLU A 127 -24.23 17.34 3.69
CA GLU A 127 -25.47 17.41 4.47
C GLU A 127 -25.57 16.35 5.59
N ALA A 128 -24.47 15.69 5.97
CA ALA A 128 -24.49 14.72 7.08
C ALA A 128 -23.70 15.15 8.32
N CYS A 129 -23.56 16.46 8.56
CA CYS A 129 -23.42 16.94 9.93
C CYS A 129 -24.83 17.02 10.51
N TYR A 130 -25.33 15.92 11.09
CA TYR A 130 -26.54 15.98 11.92
C TYR A 130 -26.25 16.83 13.19
N PRO A 131 -27.28 17.53 13.73
CA PRO A 131 -27.19 18.38 14.92
C PRO A 131 -26.74 17.66 16.19
#